data_AF-A0A977L676-F1
#
_entry.id   AF-A0A977L676-F1
#
_cell.length_a   1.000
_cell.length_b   1.000
_cell.length_c   1.000
_cell.angle_alpha   90.00
_cell.angle_beta   90.00
_cell.angle_gamma   90.00
#
_symmetry.space_group_name_H-M   'P 1'
#
loop_
_entity.id
_entity.type
_entity.pdbx_description
1 polymer ?
#
loop_
_entity_poly.entity_id
_entity_poly.type
_entity_poly.pdbx_seq_one_letter_code
_entity_poly.pdbx_strand_id
1 'polypeptide(L)'
;MKTVEIREKLHHYIETAQDKKVKAIYAMVEDEIQETYDYWNDDEFLTELRRRQESYISGEAKTYTLQETMSDIKQAIKKVNKKR
;
A
#
# COMPACT_ATOMS: atom_id res chain seq x y z
N MET A 1 23.92 -12.07 21.56
CA MET A 1 23.49 -10.74 21.11
C MET A 1 21.98 -10.80 20.93
N LYS A 2 21.23 -9.84 21.46
CA LYS A 2 19.77 -9.79 21.28
C LYS A 2 19.46 -9.35 19.84
N THR A 3 18.35 -9.82 19.28
CA THR A 3 17.94 -9.47 17.91
C THR A 3 17.79 -7.96 17.69
N VAL A 4 17.41 -7.22 18.73
CA VAL A 4 17.35 -5.75 18.72
C VAL A 4 18.73 -5.14 18.44
N GLU A 5 19.77 -5.62 19.14
CA GLU A 5 21.15 -5.14 18.96
C GLU A 5 21.72 -5.50 17.58
N ILE A 6 21.27 -6.62 16.98
CA ILE A 6 21.61 -6.97 15.59
C ILE A 6 21.00 -5.96 14.61
N ARG A 7 19.71 -5.65 14.79
CA ARG A 7 18.98 -4.74 13.91
C ARG A 7 19.56 -3.33 13.93
N GLU A 8 19.85 -2.80 15.11
CA GLU A 8 20.47 -1.48 15.29
C GLU A 8 21.83 -1.39 14.58
N LYS A 9 22.67 -2.43 14.71
CA LYS A 9 23.97 -2.47 14.04
C LYS A 9 23.86 -2.56 12.52
N LEU A 10 22.89 -3.32 12.01
CA LEU A 10 22.63 -3.41 10.57
C LEU A 10 22.14 -2.07 10.00
N HIS A 11 21.23 -1.38 10.68
CA HIS A 11 20.79 -0.04 10.27
C HIS A 11 21.97 0.94 10.17
N HIS A 12 22.78 1.05 11.22
CA HIS A 12 23.92 1.95 11.23
C HIS A 12 24.96 1.61 10.13
N TYR A 13 25.15 0.32 9.86
CA TYR A 13 26.03 -0.12 8.79
C TYR A 13 25.49 0.25 7.41
N ILE A 14 24.19 0.07 7.14
CA ILE A 14 23.57 0.45 5.86
C ILE A 14 23.68 1.96 5.61
N GLU A 15 23.54 2.79 6.65
CA GLU A 15 23.65 4.26 6.55
C GLU A 15 25.05 4.74 6.12
N THR A 16 26.09 3.98 6.45
CA THR A 16 27.50 4.40 6.29
C THR A 16 28.27 3.57 5.27
N ALA A 17 27.68 2.47 4.79
CA ALA A 17 28.32 1.58 3.84
C ALA A 17 28.42 2.21 2.44
N GLN A 18 29.47 1.82 1.71
CA GLN A 18 29.62 2.18 0.30
C GLN A 18 28.49 1.57 -0.54
N ASP A 19 28.02 2.30 -1.55
CA ASP A 19 26.93 1.90 -2.44
C ASP A 19 27.03 0.48 -2.97
N LYS A 20 28.24 0.03 -3.36
CA LYS A 20 28.43 -1.34 -3.87
C LYS A 20 28.03 -2.41 -2.86
N LYS A 21 28.28 -2.15 -1.57
CA LYS A 21 27.97 -3.08 -0.48
C LYS A 21 26.48 -3.03 -0.15
N VAL A 22 25.88 -1.84 -0.16
CA VAL A 22 24.43 -1.68 0.01
C VAL A 22 23.69 -2.42 -1.10
N LYS A 23 24.10 -2.26 -2.37
CA LYS A 23 23.52 -2.98 -3.52
C LYS A 23 23.67 -4.49 -3.41
N ALA A 24 24.82 -4.98 -2.94
CA ALA A 24 25.02 -6.41 -2.73
C ALA A 24 24.11 -6.96 -1.63
N ILE A 25 23.94 -6.23 -0.53
CA ILE A 25 23.01 -6.61 0.55
C ILE A 25 21.58 -6.60 0.03
N TYR A 26 21.16 -5.53 -0.64
CA TYR A 26 19.84 -5.42 -1.25
C TYR A 26 19.57 -6.61 -2.19
N ALA A 27 20.49 -6.94 -3.10
CA ALA A 27 20.33 -8.09 -4.00
C ALA A 27 20.19 -9.44 -3.27
N MET A 28 20.69 -9.58 -2.03
CA MET A 28 20.53 -10.80 -1.24
C MET A 28 19.15 -10.92 -0.57
N VAL A 29 18.46 -9.81 -0.36
CA VAL A 29 17.17 -9.76 0.35
C VAL A 29 16.07 -9.08 -0.47
N GLU A 30 16.31 -8.84 -1.76
CA GLU A 30 15.42 -8.07 -2.63
C GLU A 30 14.05 -8.72 -2.73
N ASP A 31 14.02 -10.05 -2.92
CA ASP A 31 12.78 -10.82 -3.01
C ASP A 31 11.98 -10.73 -1.69
N GLU A 32 12.64 -10.86 -0.54
CA GLU A 32 12.00 -10.73 0.78
C GLU A 32 11.47 -9.31 1.05
N ILE A 33 12.17 -8.29 0.57
CA ILE A 33 11.74 -6.89 0.65
C ILE A 33 10.50 -6.68 -0.25
N GLN A 34 10.49 -7.26 -1.45
CA GLN A 34 9.34 -7.15 -2.36
C GLN A 34 8.12 -7.93 -1.85
N GLU A 35 8.33 -9.08 -1.19
CA GLU A 35 7.27 -9.91 -0.60
C GLU A 35 6.53 -9.23 0.56
N THR A 36 7.13 -8.24 1.25
CA THR A 36 6.44 -7.55 2.37
C THR A 36 5.21 -6.73 1.96
N TYR A 37 4.95 -6.54 0.66
CA TYR A 37 3.74 -5.89 0.14
C TYR A 37 3.05 -6.70 -0.96
N ASP A 38 3.18 -8.03 -0.94
CA ASP A 38 2.53 -8.86 -1.96
C ASP A 38 1.04 -9.08 -1.67
N TYR A 39 0.21 -8.11 -2.06
CA TYR A 39 -1.24 -8.23 -2.06
C TYR A 39 -1.75 -9.44 -2.86
N TRP A 40 -0.94 -10.00 -3.76
CA TRP A 40 -1.30 -11.19 -4.53
C TRP A 40 -1.12 -12.50 -3.77
N ASN A 41 -0.51 -12.45 -2.57
CA ASN A 41 -0.45 -13.56 -1.62
C ASN A 41 -1.36 -13.36 -0.40
N ASP A 42 -2.14 -12.26 -0.35
CA ASP A 42 -3.13 -12.00 0.70
C ASP A 42 -4.51 -12.54 0.27
N ASP A 43 -4.86 -13.70 0.83
CA ASP A 43 -6.13 -14.39 0.53
C ASP A 43 -7.38 -13.54 0.87
N GLU A 44 -7.33 -12.74 1.94
CA GLU A 44 -8.47 -11.89 2.33
C GLU A 44 -8.63 -10.76 1.31
N PHE A 45 -7.53 -10.13 0.93
CA PHE A 45 -7.51 -9.11 -0.12
C PHE A 45 -8.03 -9.65 -1.45
N LEU A 46 -7.54 -10.82 -1.89
CA LEU A 46 -7.97 -11.44 -3.14
C LEU A 46 -9.45 -11.84 -3.11
N THR A 47 -9.95 -12.31 -1.98
CA THR A 47 -11.36 -12.67 -1.80
C THR A 47 -12.26 -11.46 -1.93
N GLU A 48 -11.93 -10.35 -1.26
CA GLU A 48 -12.70 -9.11 -1.39
C GLU A 48 -12.61 -8.53 -2.80
N LEU A 49 -11.46 -8.63 -3.46
CA LEU A 49 -11.28 -8.17 -4.84
C LEU A 49 -12.19 -8.93 -5.80
N ARG A 50 -12.22 -10.27 -5.70
CA ARG A 50 -13.12 -11.12 -6.51
C ARG A 50 -14.58 -10.78 -6.27
N ARG A 51 -15.00 -10.63 -5.01
CA ARG A 51 -16.38 -10.25 -4.65
C ARG A 51 -16.79 -8.91 -5.27
N ARG A 52 -15.91 -7.91 -5.24
CA ARG A 52 -16.18 -6.59 -5.87
C ARG A 52 -16.26 -6.68 -7.38
N GLN A 53 -15.38 -7.46 -8.01
CA GLN A 53 -15.39 -7.68 -9.45
C GLN A 53 -16.71 -8.34 -9.89
N GLU A 54 -17.15 -9.39 -9.20
CA GLU A 54 -18.41 -10.07 -9.50
C GLU A 54 -19.60 -9.12 -9.35
N SER A 55 -19.65 -8.36 -8.25
CA SER A 55 -20.72 -7.36 -8.03
C SER A 55 -20.73 -6.26 -9.10
N TYR A 56 -19.56 -5.85 -9.61
CA TYR A 56 -19.46 -4.90 -10.70
C TYR A 56 -19.96 -5.49 -12.03
N ILE A 57 -19.54 -6.71 -12.37
CA ILE A 57 -19.93 -7.39 -13.62
C ILE A 57 -21.43 -7.72 -13.62
N SER A 58 -21.99 -8.11 -12.48
CA SER A 58 -23.42 -8.41 -12.34
C SER A 58 -24.31 -7.16 -12.33
N GLY A 59 -23.72 -5.98 -12.18
CA GLY A 59 -24.44 -4.71 -12.05
C GLY A 59 -25.09 -4.48 -10.68
N GLU A 60 -24.81 -5.33 -9.70
CA GLU A 60 -25.25 -5.15 -8.31
C GLU A 60 -24.49 -4.00 -7.62
N ALA A 61 -23.22 -3.80 -8.00
CA ALA A 61 -22.40 -2.75 -7.43
C ALA A 61 -22.94 -1.37 -7.84
N LYS A 62 -23.19 -0.52 -6.84
CA LYS A 62 -23.50 0.89 -7.09
C LYS A 62 -22.26 1.61 -7.59
N THR A 63 -22.24 1.95 -8.87
CA THR A 63 -21.19 2.75 -9.51
C THR A 63 -21.61 4.20 -9.62
N TYR A 64 -20.64 5.11 -9.73
CA TYR A 64 -20.89 6.52 -9.96
C TYR A 64 -20.07 6.99 -11.15
N THR A 65 -20.64 7.88 -11.94
CA THR A 65 -19.89 8.61 -12.94
C THR A 65 -18.92 9.58 -12.28
N LEU A 66 -17.91 10.01 -13.05
CA LEU A 66 -16.99 11.05 -12.60
C LEU A 66 -17.74 12.36 -12.28
N GLN A 67 -18.79 12.69 -13.04
CA GLN A 67 -19.58 13.90 -12.82
C GLN A 67 -20.34 13.87 -11.49
N GLU A 68 -21.02 12.76 -11.17
CA GLU A 68 -21.70 12.57 -9.88
C GLU A 68 -20.71 12.66 -8.73
N THR A 69 -19.59 11.95 -8.85
CA THR A 69 -18.52 11.96 -7.84
C THR A 69 -18.01 13.39 -7.58
N MET A 70 -17.73 14.15 -8.64
CA MET A 70 -17.25 15.53 -8.52
C MET A 70 -18.32 16.48 -7.95
N SER A 71 -19.60 16.24 -8.24
CA SER A 71 -20.71 16.99 -7.65
C SER A 71 -20.77 16.77 -6.14
N ASP A 72 -20.69 15.52 -5.70
CA ASP A 72 -20.75 15.15 -4.28
C ASP A 72 -19.56 15.72 -3.49
N ILE A 73 -18.36 15.66 -4.06
CA ILE A 73 -17.16 16.27 -3.47
C ILE A 73 -17.34 17.79 -3.29
N LYS A 74 -17.83 18.50 -4.31
CA LYS A 74 -18.08 19.95 -4.21
C LYS A 74 -19.08 20.29 -3.12
N GLN A 75 -20.14 19.50 -2.99
CA GLN A 75 -21.14 19.68 -1.93
C GLN A 75 -20.56 19.43 -0.54
N ALA A 76 -19.73 18.38 -0.37
CA ALA A 76 -19.06 18.09 0.88
C ALA A 76 -18.15 19.24 1.32
N ILE A 77 -17.33 19.77 0.41
CA ILE A 77 -16.45 20.93 0.67
C ILE A 77 -17.28 22.16 1.10
N LYS A 78 -18.37 22.47 0.39
CA LYS A 78 -19.25 23.60 0.72
C LYS A 78 -19.84 23.48 2.14
N LYS A 79 -20.22 22.27 2.55
CA LYS A 79 -20.75 22.01 3.91
C LYS A 79 -19.70 22.23 4.98
N VAL A 80 -18.46 21.80 4.75
CA VAL A 80 -17.34 22.03 5.68
C VAL A 80 -17.05 23.52 5.82
N ASN A 81 -16.97 24.25 4.70
CA ASN A 81 -16.68 25.69 4.71
C ASN A 81 -17.79 26.52 5.36
N LYS A 82 -19.06 26.07 5.31
CA LYS A 82 -20.19 26.75 5.97
C LYS A 82 -20.20 26.55 7.50
N LYS A 83 -19.47 25.55 8.01
CA LYS A 83 -19.35 25.26 9.45
C LYS A 83 -18.16 25.94 10.13
N ARG A 84 -17.24 26.52 9.35
CA ARG A 84 -16.16 27.38 9.83
C ARG A 84 -16.63 28.82 9.85
#